data_AF-A0A061AYR1-F1
#
_entry.id   AF-A0A061AYR1-F1
#
_cell.length_a   1.000
_cell.length_b   1.000
_cell.length_c   1.000
_cell.angle_alpha   90.00
_cell.angle_beta   90.00
_cell.angle_gamma   90.00
#
_symmetry.space_group_name_H-M   'P 1'
#
loop_
_entity.id
_entity.type
_entity.pdbx_description
1 polymer ?
#
loop_
_entity_poly.entity_id
_entity_poly.type
_entity_poly.pdbx_seq_one_letter_code
_entity_poly.pdbx_strand_id
1 'polypeptide(L)'
;MVPALPLEIWEQIITHEEYSNATLARLCLVNRQIGMLARAALYLDVVVKYPRDFFYSDNPTSAQQLVDALLNGCGTDFFPSPALLVRNLCTSWKDPLPRDEYVRPYELPQANLVDQLVRGCENVRRLELWYCSPSLLRCLCAMRHLHLHHLQVHWTSEAWLLLQQQPSLKSLVIEPDSSQPSWDKLDKIGPLPLRLETLQLAGYRMDVTRSQFRLLTEASTSTLRFLRLALPTSDDPGVSDFLWSFSHLVGLTHLWLDCEDWMLTKARKMDTTSARISRLTLSMYEEQYYYEIEEVIWSVLNHLDELTLPPRLERLDLSPLHVWLPLIQGRMSLSAYPTLRSLGFAMRLKRGIVWQQKMLAHSFLDWCDEHGYISVDFDDSYNYIIYAQEL
;
A
#
# COMPACT_ATOMS: atom_id res chain seq x y z
N MET A 1 -14.36 -31.75 35.53
CA MET A 1 -15.06 -30.59 34.93
C MET A 1 -14.02 -29.51 34.72
N VAL A 2 -13.80 -29.06 33.49
CA VAL A 2 -12.98 -27.87 33.24
C VAL A 2 -13.80 -26.66 33.70
N PRO A 3 -13.29 -25.78 34.58
CA PRO A 3 -14.03 -24.59 34.98
C PRO A 3 -14.36 -23.74 33.75
N ALA A 4 -15.62 -23.31 33.65
CA ALA A 4 -16.05 -22.42 32.57
C ALA A 4 -15.37 -21.06 32.76
N LEU A 5 -14.48 -20.69 31.84
CA LEU A 5 -13.90 -19.35 31.81
C LEU A 5 -15.01 -18.32 31.51
N PRO A 6 -14.96 -17.12 32.13
CA PRO A 6 -15.81 -15.99 31.76
C PRO A 6 -15.70 -15.65 30.27
N LEU A 7 -16.78 -15.11 29.70
CA LEU A 7 -16.86 -14.80 28.27
C LEU A 7 -15.84 -13.74 27.86
N GLU A 8 -15.53 -12.81 28.76
CA GLU A 8 -14.54 -11.75 28.58
C GLU A 8 -13.13 -12.32 28.42
N ILE A 9 -12.83 -13.42 29.12
CA ILE A 9 -11.55 -14.12 28.97
C ILE A 9 -11.51 -14.84 27.61
N TRP A 10 -12.62 -15.44 27.18
CA TRP A 10 -12.70 -16.03 25.84
C TRP A 10 -12.57 -14.98 24.73
N GLU A 11 -13.17 -13.80 24.90
CA GLU A 11 -13.01 -12.69 23.97
C GLU A 11 -11.54 -12.27 23.88
N GLN A 12 -10.86 -12.11 25.01
CA GLN A 12 -9.42 -11.81 25.03
C GLN A 12 -8.60 -12.90 24.33
N ILE A 13 -8.84 -14.17 24.63
CA ILE A 13 -8.14 -15.31 24.00
C ILE A 13 -8.34 -15.28 22.48
N ILE A 14 -9.59 -15.19 22.01
CA ILE A 14 -9.93 -15.23 20.58
C ILE A 14 -9.39 -14.01 19.82
N THR A 15 -9.31 -12.85 20.48
CA THR A 15 -8.88 -11.59 19.83
C THR A 15 -7.38 -11.33 19.88
N HIS A 16 -6.66 -11.86 20.88
CA HIS A 16 -5.23 -11.59 21.08
C HIS A 16 -4.33 -12.73 20.57
N GLU A 17 -4.83 -13.95 20.47
CA GLU A 17 -4.07 -15.06 19.86
C GLU A 17 -4.29 -15.08 18.34
N GLU A 18 -3.20 -15.24 17.58
CA GLU A 18 -3.25 -15.42 16.12
C GLU A 18 -3.76 -16.82 15.77
N TYR A 19 -5.07 -17.03 15.91
CA TYR A 19 -5.71 -18.27 15.51
C TYR A 19 -5.83 -18.37 14.00
N SER A 20 -5.47 -19.54 13.46
CA SER A 20 -5.78 -19.86 12.07
C SER A 20 -7.30 -19.93 11.83
N ASN A 21 -7.75 -19.61 10.61
CA ASN A 21 -9.17 -19.72 10.22
C ASN A 21 -9.77 -21.10 10.52
N ALA A 22 -8.98 -22.17 10.37
CA ALA A 22 -9.41 -23.53 10.71
C ALA A 22 -9.67 -23.70 12.22
N THR A 23 -8.89 -23.04 13.07
CA THR A 23 -9.06 -23.06 14.52
C THR A 23 -10.30 -22.26 14.92
N LEU A 24 -10.47 -21.05 14.37
CA LEU A 24 -11.67 -20.24 14.59
C LEU A 24 -12.94 -20.98 14.13
N ALA A 25 -12.90 -21.65 12.97
CA ALA A 25 -14.01 -22.47 12.51
C ALA A 25 -14.34 -23.65 13.44
N ARG A 26 -13.35 -24.25 14.10
CA ARG A 26 -13.58 -25.27 15.14
C ARG A 26 -14.18 -24.68 16.40
N LEU A 27 -13.71 -23.50 16.82
CA LEU A 27 -14.24 -22.77 17.97
C LEU A 27 -15.72 -22.39 17.79
N CYS A 28 -16.16 -22.15 16.54
CA CYS A 28 -17.57 -21.98 16.19
C CYS A 28 -18.48 -23.15 16.61
N LEU A 29 -17.93 -24.36 16.81
CA LEU A 29 -18.66 -25.58 17.13
C LEU A 29 -18.68 -25.92 18.63
N VAL A 30 -17.93 -25.19 19.47
CA VAL A 30 -17.77 -25.53 20.90
C VAL A 30 -19.06 -25.26 21.68
N ASN A 31 -19.54 -24.02 21.64
CA ASN A 31 -20.83 -23.63 22.18
C ASN A 31 -21.28 -22.32 21.52
N ARG A 32 -22.52 -21.89 21.81
CA ARG A 32 -23.11 -20.70 21.17
C ARG A 32 -22.33 -19.41 21.46
N GLN A 33 -21.93 -19.15 22.70
CA GLN A 33 -21.28 -17.87 23.07
C GLN A 33 -19.88 -17.77 22.48
N ILE A 34 -19.07 -18.82 22.64
CA ILE A 34 -17.74 -18.92 22.02
C ILE A 34 -17.88 -18.86 20.50
N GLY A 35 -18.88 -19.53 19.94
CA GLY A 35 -19.09 -19.54 18.51
C GLY A 35 -19.47 -18.19 17.92
N MET A 36 -20.16 -17.31 18.68
CA MET A 36 -20.40 -15.93 18.24
C MET A 36 -19.10 -15.13 18.18
N LEU A 37 -18.24 -15.23 19.20
CA LEU A 37 -16.95 -14.54 19.24
C LEU A 37 -16.00 -15.05 18.15
N ALA A 38 -15.87 -16.37 18.02
CA ALA A 38 -15.01 -17.01 17.02
C ALA A 38 -15.48 -16.68 15.60
N ARG A 39 -16.80 -16.62 15.36
CA ARG A 39 -17.36 -16.21 14.06
C ARG A 39 -17.08 -14.75 13.75
N ALA A 40 -17.18 -13.86 14.73
CA ALA A 40 -16.83 -12.44 14.56
C ALA A 40 -15.35 -12.28 14.19
N ALA A 41 -14.45 -13.03 14.84
CA ALA A 41 -13.02 -13.05 14.50
C ALA A 41 -12.78 -13.68 13.11
N LEU A 42 -13.44 -14.80 12.79
CA LEU A 42 -13.27 -15.53 11.53
C LEU A 42 -13.62 -14.69 10.29
N TYR A 43 -14.66 -13.86 10.39
CA TYR A 43 -15.12 -13.02 9.27
C TYR A 43 -14.64 -11.57 9.38
N LEU A 44 -13.81 -11.21 10.37
CA LEU A 44 -13.30 -9.86 10.55
C LEU A 44 -12.52 -9.39 9.31
N ASP A 45 -11.62 -10.26 8.85
CA ASP A 45 -10.70 -10.07 7.73
C ASP A 45 -11.04 -11.03 6.59
N VAL A 46 -11.66 -10.51 5.53
CA VAL A 46 -12.02 -11.29 4.34
C VAL A 46 -11.15 -10.88 3.17
N VAL A 47 -10.32 -11.82 2.72
CA VAL A 47 -9.53 -11.67 1.49
C VAL A 47 -10.10 -12.59 0.41
N VAL A 48 -10.66 -12.01 -0.64
CA VAL A 48 -11.16 -12.74 -1.81
C VAL A 48 -10.10 -12.68 -2.90
N LYS A 49 -9.44 -13.82 -3.14
CA LYS A 49 -8.47 -13.97 -4.23
C LYS A 49 -9.17 -14.58 -5.44
N TYR A 50 -9.27 -13.83 -6.53
CA TYR A 50 -9.86 -14.30 -7.78
C TYR A 50 -8.82 -15.05 -8.61
N PRO A 51 -8.91 -16.39 -8.75
CA PRO A 51 -8.22 -17.09 -9.82
C PRO A 51 -8.83 -16.69 -11.16
N ARG A 52 -8.12 -16.92 -12.27
CA ARG A 52 -8.66 -16.71 -13.63
C ARG A 52 -10.01 -17.40 -13.81
N ASP A 53 -10.12 -18.64 -13.34
CA ASP A 53 -11.32 -19.46 -13.44
C ASP A 53 -12.52 -18.90 -12.65
N PHE A 54 -12.33 -17.95 -11.73
CA PHE A 54 -13.45 -17.28 -11.04
C PHE A 54 -14.39 -16.58 -12.02
N PHE A 55 -13.86 -15.96 -13.06
CA PHE A 55 -14.65 -15.20 -14.02
C PHE A 55 -15.13 -16.03 -15.22
N TYR A 56 -14.56 -17.21 -15.44
CA TYR A 56 -14.79 -18.00 -16.68
C TYR A 56 -15.30 -19.43 -16.46
N SER A 57 -15.29 -19.95 -15.24
CA SER A 57 -15.70 -21.34 -14.97
C SER A 57 -17.20 -21.45 -14.72
N ASP A 58 -17.80 -22.51 -15.28
CA ASP A 58 -19.16 -22.94 -14.98
C ASP A 58 -19.29 -23.59 -13.59
N ASN A 59 -18.18 -24.02 -12.99
CA ASN A 59 -18.16 -24.62 -11.65
C ASN A 59 -17.78 -23.59 -10.59
N PRO A 60 -18.49 -23.54 -9.43
CA PRO A 60 -18.20 -22.58 -8.38
C PRO A 60 -16.84 -22.87 -7.72
N THR A 61 -15.88 -21.99 -7.98
CA THR A 61 -14.60 -21.90 -7.28
C THR A 61 -14.79 -21.67 -5.77
N SER A 62 -13.78 -21.97 -4.96
CA SER A 62 -13.83 -21.70 -3.51
C SER A 62 -14.07 -20.22 -3.19
N ALA A 63 -13.60 -19.30 -4.05
CA ALA A 63 -13.86 -17.88 -3.93
C ALA A 63 -15.33 -17.54 -4.22
N GLN A 64 -15.96 -18.14 -5.25
CA GLN A 64 -17.41 -17.97 -5.49
C GLN A 64 -18.23 -18.54 -4.33
N GLN A 65 -17.87 -19.72 -3.83
CA GLN A 65 -18.56 -20.33 -2.68
C GLN A 65 -18.48 -19.44 -1.43
N LEU A 66 -17.34 -18.78 -1.19
CA LEU A 66 -17.20 -17.82 -0.09
C LEU A 66 -18.10 -16.59 -0.31
N VAL A 67 -18.10 -16.01 -1.52
CA VAL A 67 -18.97 -14.87 -1.87
C VAL A 67 -20.44 -15.25 -1.68
N ASP A 68 -20.86 -16.40 -2.20
CA ASP A 68 -22.23 -16.90 -2.05
C ASP A 68 -22.58 -17.16 -0.59
N ALA A 69 -21.66 -17.69 0.22
CA ALA A 69 -21.88 -17.90 1.64
C ALA A 69 -22.01 -16.58 2.43
N LEU A 70 -21.30 -15.52 2.02
CA LEU A 70 -21.42 -14.19 2.61
C LEU A 70 -22.75 -13.54 2.21
N LEU A 71 -23.12 -13.61 0.93
CA LEU A 71 -24.33 -12.99 0.38
C LEU A 71 -25.62 -13.69 0.80
N ASN A 72 -25.64 -15.03 0.72
CA ASN A 72 -26.81 -15.85 1.01
C ASN A 72 -26.83 -16.34 2.46
N GLY A 73 -25.78 -16.05 3.23
CA GLY A 73 -25.70 -16.35 4.65
C GLY A 73 -26.72 -15.53 5.43
N CYS A 74 -27.96 -16.01 5.50
CA CYS A 74 -28.99 -15.41 6.32
C CYS A 74 -28.55 -15.42 7.78
N GLY A 75 -28.71 -14.27 8.44
CA GLY A 75 -28.68 -14.24 9.89
C GLY A 75 -29.77 -15.13 10.44
N THR A 76 -29.51 -15.73 11.59
CA THR A 76 -30.55 -16.36 12.41
C THR A 76 -30.81 -15.44 13.59
N ASP A 77 -31.87 -15.68 14.36
CA ASP A 77 -32.14 -14.96 15.62
C ASP A 77 -30.94 -14.97 16.60
N PHE A 78 -29.98 -15.86 16.37
CA PHE A 78 -28.83 -16.11 17.23
C PHE A 78 -27.49 -15.70 16.64
N PHE A 79 -27.38 -15.55 15.32
CA PHE A 79 -26.13 -15.21 14.65
C PHE A 79 -26.37 -14.17 13.56
N PRO A 80 -25.62 -13.04 13.55
CA PRO A 80 -25.70 -12.08 12.46
C PRO A 80 -25.26 -12.73 11.13
N SER A 81 -25.72 -12.15 10.03
CA SER A 81 -25.22 -12.53 8.70
C SER A 81 -23.68 -12.39 8.67
N PRO A 82 -22.94 -13.33 8.07
CA PRO A 82 -21.49 -13.22 7.92
C PRO A 82 -21.05 -11.88 7.30
N ALA A 83 -21.79 -11.36 6.33
CA ALA A 83 -21.45 -10.11 5.65
C ALA A 83 -21.42 -8.90 6.61
N LEU A 84 -22.30 -8.89 7.62
CA LEU A 84 -22.33 -7.83 8.64
C LEU A 84 -21.15 -7.90 9.62
N LEU A 85 -20.42 -9.01 9.67
CA LEU A 85 -19.24 -9.18 10.53
C LEU A 85 -17.96 -8.66 9.85
N VAL A 86 -17.97 -8.53 8.52
CA VAL A 86 -16.81 -8.10 7.74
C VAL A 86 -16.45 -6.67 8.06
N ARG A 87 -15.20 -6.46 8.48
CA ARG A 87 -14.62 -5.11 8.74
C ARG A 87 -13.54 -4.76 7.74
N ASN A 88 -12.76 -5.75 7.30
CA ASN A 88 -11.70 -5.58 6.34
C ASN A 88 -12.01 -6.48 5.14
N LEU A 89 -12.23 -5.86 3.97
CA LEU A 89 -12.50 -6.56 2.72
C LEU A 89 -11.42 -6.21 1.72
N CYS A 90 -10.66 -7.23 1.30
CA CYS A 90 -9.64 -7.11 0.27
C CYS A 90 -9.98 -8.03 -0.90
N THR A 91 -9.94 -7.49 -2.11
CA THR A 91 -10.12 -8.27 -3.33
C THR A 91 -8.88 -8.15 -4.21
N SER A 92 -8.34 -9.29 -4.64
CA SER A 92 -7.09 -9.34 -5.39
C SER A 92 -7.06 -10.48 -6.40
N TRP A 93 -6.20 -10.39 -7.42
CA TRP A 93 -5.91 -11.54 -8.28
C TRP A 93 -5.02 -12.53 -7.57
N LYS A 94 -5.33 -13.81 -7.74
CA LYS A 94 -4.47 -14.89 -7.23
C LYS A 94 -3.18 -15.01 -8.06
N ASP A 95 -3.30 -14.82 -9.37
CA ASP A 95 -2.21 -14.99 -10.33
C ASP A 95 -1.96 -13.66 -11.07
N PRO A 96 -0.69 -13.26 -11.30
CA PRO A 96 -0.40 -12.08 -12.10
C PRO A 96 -0.98 -12.26 -13.50
N LEU A 97 -1.81 -11.31 -13.94
CA LEU A 97 -2.37 -11.32 -15.29
C LEU A 97 -1.22 -11.36 -16.32
N PRO A 98 -1.31 -12.20 -17.36
CA PRO A 98 -0.40 -12.12 -18.51
C PRO A 98 -0.42 -10.70 -19.08
N ARG A 99 0.76 -10.09 -19.28
CA ARG A 99 0.95 -8.67 -19.69
C ARG A 99 0.15 -8.25 -20.93
N ASP A 100 -0.22 -9.20 -21.78
CA ASP A 100 -0.86 -8.95 -23.07
C ASP A 100 -2.40 -9.08 -23.03
N GLU A 101 -2.94 -9.57 -21.91
CA GLU A 101 -4.38 -9.61 -21.66
C GLU A 101 -4.74 -8.48 -20.70
N TYR A 102 -4.75 -7.23 -21.20
CA TYR A 102 -5.50 -6.14 -20.58
C TYR A 102 -7.00 -6.43 -20.71
N VAL A 103 -7.49 -7.48 -20.05
CA VAL A 103 -8.91 -7.70 -19.92
C VAL A 103 -9.41 -6.56 -19.04
N ARG A 104 -10.14 -5.65 -19.68
CA ARG A 104 -10.83 -4.57 -19.00
C ARG A 104 -11.72 -5.20 -17.94
N PRO A 105 -11.53 -4.91 -16.64
CA PRO A 105 -12.24 -5.64 -15.60
C PRO A 105 -13.78 -5.52 -15.69
N TYR A 106 -14.30 -4.47 -16.33
CA TYR A 106 -15.73 -4.26 -16.61
C TYR A 106 -16.31 -5.25 -17.63
N GLU A 107 -15.47 -5.99 -18.35
CA GLU A 107 -15.86 -7.02 -19.32
C GLU A 107 -15.80 -8.43 -18.69
N LEU A 108 -15.37 -8.55 -17.43
CA LEU A 108 -15.30 -9.84 -16.76
C LEU A 108 -16.70 -10.34 -16.38
N PRO A 109 -17.09 -11.55 -16.81
CA PRO A 109 -18.30 -12.18 -16.33
C PRO A 109 -18.20 -12.29 -14.79
N GLN A 110 -19.26 -11.91 -14.08
CA GLN A 110 -19.32 -11.87 -12.61
C GLN A 110 -18.67 -10.67 -11.88
N ALA A 111 -18.28 -9.59 -12.58
CA ALA A 111 -17.96 -8.31 -11.92
C ALA A 111 -19.07 -7.85 -10.93
N ASN A 112 -20.33 -8.16 -11.27
CA ASN A 112 -21.49 -7.90 -10.41
C ASN A 112 -21.47 -8.63 -9.06
N LEU A 113 -20.78 -9.77 -8.93
CA LEU A 113 -20.68 -10.48 -7.65
C LEU A 113 -19.82 -9.71 -6.64
N VAL A 114 -18.76 -9.06 -7.12
CA VAL A 114 -17.93 -8.18 -6.28
C VAL A 114 -18.76 -6.99 -5.80
N ASP A 115 -19.52 -6.38 -6.71
CA ASP A 115 -20.43 -5.29 -6.37
C ASP A 115 -21.47 -5.71 -5.32
N GLN A 116 -22.07 -6.90 -5.47
CA GLN A 116 -23.02 -7.45 -4.51
C GLN A 116 -22.37 -7.71 -3.15
N LEU A 117 -21.18 -8.31 -3.14
CA LEU A 117 -20.43 -8.61 -1.91
C LEU A 117 -20.18 -7.33 -1.10
N VAL A 118 -19.65 -6.29 -1.76
CA VAL A 118 -19.34 -5.03 -1.08
C VAL A 118 -20.62 -4.38 -0.52
N ARG A 119 -21.73 -4.45 -1.26
CA ARG A 119 -23.03 -3.95 -0.77
C ARG A 119 -23.55 -4.74 0.44
N GLY A 120 -23.32 -6.04 0.50
CA GLY A 120 -23.70 -6.87 1.66
C GLY A 120 -22.86 -6.59 2.91
N CYS A 121 -21.62 -6.13 2.73
CA CYS A 121 -20.68 -5.84 3.80
C CYS A 121 -20.80 -4.39 4.32
N GLU A 122 -21.97 -4.00 4.83
CA GLU A 122 -22.25 -2.60 5.26
C GLU A 122 -21.34 -2.08 6.38
N ASN A 123 -20.72 -3.01 7.11
CA ASN A 123 -19.89 -2.74 8.28
C ASN A 123 -18.40 -2.58 7.97
N VAL A 124 -18.02 -2.62 6.69
CA VAL A 124 -16.64 -2.48 6.23
C VAL A 124 -16.04 -1.14 6.62
N ARG A 125 -14.80 -1.18 7.09
CA ARG A 125 -13.95 -0.03 7.47
C ARG A 125 -12.68 0.05 6.65
N ARG A 126 -12.14 -1.10 6.24
CA ARG A 126 -11.01 -1.20 5.30
C ARG A 126 -11.52 -1.85 4.02
N LEU A 127 -11.42 -1.14 2.92
CA LEU A 127 -11.84 -1.61 1.62
C LEU A 127 -10.67 -1.52 0.64
N GLU A 128 -10.18 -2.68 0.21
CA GLU A 128 -9.14 -2.79 -0.81
C GLU A 128 -9.71 -3.51 -2.02
N LEU A 129 -9.80 -2.80 -3.15
CA LEU A 129 -10.38 -3.34 -4.35
C LEU A 129 -9.35 -3.34 -5.46
N TRP A 130 -8.99 -4.52 -5.95
CA TRP A 130 -8.25 -4.64 -7.21
C TRP A 130 -9.01 -4.03 -8.38
N TYR A 131 -10.34 -4.03 -8.32
CA TYR A 131 -11.19 -3.41 -9.32
C TYR A 131 -12.41 -2.80 -8.67
N CYS A 132 -12.77 -1.58 -9.11
CA CYS A 132 -13.98 -0.90 -8.68
C CYS A 132 -14.74 -0.40 -9.91
N SER A 133 -15.93 -0.94 -10.13
CA SER A 133 -16.82 -0.48 -11.21
C SER A 133 -17.38 0.91 -10.89
N PRO A 134 -17.69 1.75 -11.90
CA PRO A 134 -18.39 3.01 -11.66
C PRO A 134 -19.75 2.80 -10.97
N SER A 135 -20.42 1.67 -11.23
CA SER A 135 -21.67 1.30 -10.55
C SER A 135 -21.46 1.03 -9.05
N LEU A 136 -20.38 0.33 -8.69
CA LEU A 136 -20.03 0.10 -7.29
C LEU A 136 -19.74 1.41 -6.57
N LEU A 137 -18.92 2.29 -7.15
CA LEU A 137 -18.61 3.59 -6.56
C LEU A 137 -19.87 4.42 -6.32
N ARG A 138 -20.79 4.47 -7.29
CA ARG A 138 -22.09 5.14 -7.11
C ARG A 138 -22.92 4.53 -5.99
N CYS A 139 -22.86 3.21 -5.83
CA CYS A 139 -23.54 2.53 -4.72
C CYS A 139 -22.90 2.83 -3.37
N LEU A 140 -21.56 2.85 -3.28
CA LEU A 140 -20.85 3.26 -2.07
C LEU A 140 -21.21 4.70 -1.69
N CYS A 141 -21.30 5.61 -2.67
CA CYS A 141 -21.77 6.98 -2.46
C CYS A 141 -23.24 7.09 -1.99
N ALA A 142 -24.05 6.04 -2.17
CA ALA A 142 -25.43 6.00 -1.69
C ALA A 142 -25.53 5.43 -0.26
N MET A 143 -24.49 4.78 0.25
CA MET A 143 -24.46 4.15 1.57
C MET A 143 -24.14 5.19 2.66
N ARG A 144 -25.18 5.80 3.23
CA ARG A 144 -25.04 6.88 4.25
C ARG A 144 -24.33 6.47 5.54
N HIS A 145 -24.30 5.17 5.86
CA HIS A 145 -23.68 4.63 7.07
C HIS A 145 -22.26 4.10 6.85
N LEU A 146 -21.75 4.20 5.62
CA LEU A 146 -20.41 3.72 5.29
C LEU A 146 -19.36 4.65 5.89
N HIS A 147 -18.56 4.11 6.81
CA HIS A 147 -17.49 4.82 7.51
C HIS A 147 -16.16 4.13 7.26
N LEU A 148 -15.52 4.48 6.14
CA LEU A 148 -14.22 3.93 5.79
C LEU A 148 -13.10 4.64 6.58
N HIS A 149 -12.13 3.85 7.02
CA HIS A 149 -10.85 4.29 7.56
C HIS A 149 -9.70 4.07 6.57
N HIS A 150 -9.83 3.06 5.71
CA HIS A 150 -8.88 2.78 4.64
C HIS A 150 -9.63 2.47 3.33
N LEU A 151 -9.17 3.04 2.23
CA LEU A 151 -9.69 2.82 0.90
C LEU A 151 -8.54 2.69 -0.10
N GLN A 152 -8.52 1.60 -0.87
CA GLN A 152 -7.74 1.46 -2.09
C GLN A 152 -8.67 1.41 -3.29
N VAL A 153 -8.46 2.32 -4.24
CA VAL A 153 -9.36 2.52 -5.38
C VAL A 153 -8.63 3.06 -6.59
N HIS A 154 -9.11 2.73 -7.79
CA HIS A 154 -8.69 3.41 -9.01
C HIS A 154 -9.23 4.83 -9.08
N TRP A 155 -8.42 5.73 -9.62
CA TRP A 155 -8.78 7.13 -9.74
C TRP A 155 -9.87 7.38 -10.79
N THR A 156 -11.05 7.81 -10.35
CA THR A 156 -12.19 8.16 -11.22
C THR A 156 -12.97 9.35 -10.65
N SER A 157 -13.86 9.96 -11.44
CA SER A 157 -14.77 11.01 -10.95
C SER A 157 -15.67 10.54 -9.81
N GLU A 158 -16.16 9.30 -9.89
CA GLU A 158 -16.98 8.68 -8.87
C GLU A 158 -16.18 8.41 -7.59
N ALA A 159 -14.89 8.04 -7.70
CA ALA A 159 -14.03 7.89 -6.53
C ALA A 159 -13.85 9.22 -5.80
N TRP A 160 -13.70 10.34 -6.52
CA TRP A 160 -13.64 11.67 -5.90
C TRP A 160 -14.92 12.00 -5.11
N LEU A 161 -16.09 11.73 -5.69
CA LEU A 161 -17.38 11.93 -5.00
C LEU A 161 -17.50 11.06 -3.75
N LEU A 162 -17.02 9.81 -3.80
CA LEU A 162 -16.97 8.94 -2.63
C LEU A 162 -16.08 9.54 -1.54
N LEU A 163 -14.88 10.01 -1.89
CA LEU A 163 -13.94 10.62 -0.94
C LEU A 163 -14.53 11.83 -0.21
N GLN A 164 -15.34 12.65 -0.89
CA GLN A 164 -16.03 13.79 -0.24
C GLN A 164 -17.00 13.36 0.88
N GLN A 165 -17.51 12.14 0.82
CA GLN A 165 -18.45 11.60 1.81
C GLN A 165 -17.78 10.81 2.94
N GLN A 166 -16.45 10.70 2.95
CA GLN A 166 -15.71 9.82 3.86
C GLN A 166 -14.80 10.60 4.84
N PRO A 167 -15.33 11.46 5.73
CA PRO A 167 -14.52 12.27 6.64
C PRO A 167 -13.72 11.44 7.67
N SER A 168 -14.07 10.17 7.88
CA SER A 168 -13.37 9.24 8.76
C SER A 168 -12.15 8.56 8.13
N LEU A 169 -11.90 8.80 6.84
CA LEU A 169 -10.84 8.15 6.09
C LEU A 169 -9.48 8.66 6.56
N LYS A 170 -8.62 7.71 6.97
CA LYS A 170 -7.26 7.97 7.46
C LYS A 170 -6.20 7.52 6.46
N SER A 171 -6.50 6.50 5.68
CA SER A 171 -5.55 5.89 4.75
C SER A 171 -6.17 5.77 3.36
N LEU A 172 -5.47 6.28 2.36
CA LEU A 172 -5.93 6.29 0.98
C LEU A 172 -4.84 5.77 0.06
N VAL A 173 -5.18 4.78 -0.76
CA VAL A 173 -4.35 4.29 -1.86
C VAL A 173 -5.11 4.57 -3.15
N ILE A 174 -4.48 5.35 -4.03
CA ILE A 174 -4.99 5.68 -5.35
C ILE A 174 -4.13 4.96 -6.36
N GLU A 175 -4.78 4.20 -7.24
CA GLU A 175 -4.14 3.57 -8.39
C GLU A 175 -4.56 4.29 -9.68
N PRO A 176 -3.67 4.38 -10.70
CA PRO A 176 -4.05 4.92 -11.99
C PRO A 176 -5.17 4.07 -12.59
N ASP A 177 -6.11 4.74 -13.27
CA ASP A 177 -7.03 4.04 -14.14
C ASP A 177 -6.35 3.75 -15.47
N SER A 178 -6.41 2.49 -15.91
CA SER A 178 -5.90 2.04 -17.20
C SER A 178 -6.64 2.68 -18.39
N SER A 179 -7.89 3.11 -18.21
CA SER A 179 -8.66 3.83 -19.22
C SER A 179 -8.44 5.34 -19.14
N GLN A 180 -7.35 5.82 -19.75
CA GLN A 180 -7.00 7.24 -19.99
C GLN A 180 -7.53 8.26 -18.95
N PRO A 181 -6.65 8.82 -18.11
CA PRO A 181 -7.10 9.66 -17.02
C PRO A 181 -7.42 11.06 -17.54
N SER A 182 -8.71 11.38 -17.74
CA SER A 182 -9.12 12.79 -17.89
C SER A 182 -9.18 13.45 -16.50
N TRP A 183 -8.01 13.75 -15.97
CA TRP A 183 -7.78 14.55 -14.75
C TRP A 183 -8.45 15.95 -14.83
N ASP A 184 -8.68 16.45 -16.05
CA ASP A 184 -9.10 17.83 -16.37
C ASP A 184 -10.43 18.33 -15.79
N LYS A 185 -11.28 17.43 -15.26
CA LYS A 185 -12.62 17.81 -14.75
C LYS A 185 -12.67 18.06 -13.23
N LEU A 186 -11.58 17.79 -12.51
CA LEU A 186 -11.59 17.74 -11.04
C LEU A 186 -11.32 19.08 -10.34
N ASP A 187 -10.66 20.03 -11.01
CA ASP A 187 -10.38 21.36 -10.44
C ASP A 187 -11.65 22.16 -10.06
N LYS A 188 -12.83 21.68 -10.49
CA LYS A 188 -14.13 22.28 -10.21
C LYS A 188 -14.79 21.78 -8.92
N ILE A 189 -14.27 20.72 -8.28
CA ILE A 189 -14.99 19.97 -7.24
C ILE A 189 -14.58 20.37 -5.80
N GLY A 190 -13.61 21.27 -5.64
CA GLY A 190 -13.19 21.83 -4.34
C GLY A 190 -12.40 20.84 -3.47
N PRO A 191 -11.89 21.28 -2.31
CA PRO A 191 -10.98 20.48 -1.47
C PRO A 191 -11.70 19.32 -0.79
N LEU A 192 -10.96 18.24 -0.51
CA LEU A 192 -11.48 17.09 0.22
C LEU A 192 -11.48 17.34 1.73
N PRO A 193 -12.53 16.97 2.48
CA PRO A 193 -12.61 17.17 3.93
C PRO A 193 -11.78 16.14 4.72
N LEU A 194 -10.79 15.50 4.08
CA LEU A 194 -10.06 14.34 4.61
C LEU A 194 -8.87 14.76 5.47
N ARG A 195 -8.73 14.10 6.62
CA ARG A 195 -7.57 14.20 7.50
C ARG A 195 -6.75 12.93 7.42
N LEU A 196 -6.11 12.72 6.28
CA LEU A 196 -5.32 11.54 5.99
C LEU A 196 -4.07 11.50 6.89
N GLU A 197 -3.76 10.29 7.35
CA GLU A 197 -2.50 9.91 8.00
C GLU A 197 -1.56 9.24 6.97
N THR A 198 -2.12 8.58 5.96
CA THR A 198 -1.40 7.82 4.92
C THR A 198 -2.01 8.11 3.56
N LEU A 199 -1.19 8.54 2.59
CA LEU A 199 -1.58 8.71 1.20
C LEU A 199 -0.59 7.96 0.30
N GLN A 200 -1.11 7.09 -0.57
CA GLN A 200 -0.31 6.40 -1.57
C GLN A 200 -0.87 6.67 -2.95
N LEU A 201 -0.03 7.22 -3.80
CA LEU A 201 -0.28 7.43 -5.21
C LEU A 201 0.51 6.35 -5.94
N ALA A 202 -0.05 5.15 -6.00
CA ALA A 202 0.64 3.93 -6.39
C ALA A 202 0.39 3.59 -7.86
N GLY A 203 1.40 3.11 -8.58
CA GLY A 203 1.27 2.61 -9.94
C GLY A 203 2.06 3.42 -10.97
N TYR A 204 2.27 2.81 -12.13
CA TYR A 204 3.03 3.36 -13.24
C TYR A 204 2.22 4.48 -13.93
N ARG A 205 2.84 5.65 -14.18
CA ARG A 205 2.25 6.81 -14.87
C ARG A 205 1.11 7.53 -14.13
N MET A 206 1.27 7.75 -12.83
CA MET A 206 0.33 8.57 -12.10
C MET A 206 0.58 10.08 -12.34
N ASP A 207 -0.05 10.63 -13.36
CA ASP A 207 0.08 12.05 -13.72
C ASP A 207 -0.87 12.94 -12.89
N VAL A 208 -0.50 13.24 -11.65
CA VAL A 208 -1.28 14.14 -10.78
C VAL A 208 -0.82 15.58 -10.94
N THR A 209 -1.75 16.49 -11.24
CA THR A 209 -1.42 17.92 -11.32
C THR A 209 -1.20 18.53 -9.93
N ARG A 210 -0.56 19.70 -9.91
CA ARG A 210 -0.39 20.53 -8.71
C ARG A 210 -1.71 20.82 -7.99
N SER A 211 -2.73 21.21 -8.73
CA SER A 211 -4.03 21.54 -8.17
C SER A 211 -4.64 20.32 -7.50
N GLN A 212 -4.59 19.16 -8.14
CA GLN A 212 -5.18 17.92 -7.62
C GLN A 212 -4.48 17.41 -6.36
N PHE A 213 -3.16 17.36 -6.36
CA PHE A 213 -2.43 16.97 -5.15
C PHE A 213 -2.71 17.95 -4.01
N ARG A 214 -2.77 19.26 -4.29
CA ARG A 214 -3.14 20.24 -3.28
C ARG A 214 -4.54 19.97 -2.73
N LEU A 215 -5.53 19.76 -3.59
CA LEU A 215 -6.90 19.44 -3.18
C LEU A 215 -7.00 18.14 -2.35
N LEU A 216 -6.13 17.16 -2.64
CA LEU A 216 -6.00 15.90 -1.89
C LEU A 216 -5.39 16.10 -0.50
N THR A 217 -4.45 17.04 -0.34
CA THR A 217 -3.59 17.15 0.85
C THR A 217 -3.86 18.38 1.72
N GLU A 218 -4.60 19.38 1.25
CA GLU A 218 -4.83 20.66 1.93
C GLU A 218 -5.42 20.49 3.34
N ALA A 219 -6.36 19.55 3.51
CA ALA A 219 -6.94 19.24 4.81
C ALA A 219 -6.08 18.31 5.68
N SER A 220 -5.01 17.72 5.12
CA SER A 220 -4.14 16.72 5.74
C SER A 220 -2.74 17.23 6.08
N THR A 221 -2.45 18.51 5.91
CA THR A 221 -1.12 19.14 6.10
C THR A 221 -0.43 18.79 7.42
N SER A 222 -1.18 18.69 8.53
CA SER A 222 -0.66 18.37 9.87
C SER A 222 -0.81 16.91 10.29
N THR A 223 -1.68 16.14 9.61
CA THR A 223 -2.00 14.76 9.97
C THR A 223 -1.26 13.74 9.12
N LEU A 224 -0.92 14.09 7.88
CA LEU A 224 -0.28 13.18 6.93
C LEU A 224 1.11 12.82 7.41
N ARG A 225 1.33 11.54 7.74
CA ARG A 225 2.60 11.00 8.23
C ARG A 225 3.36 10.25 7.15
N PHE A 226 2.63 9.53 6.30
CA PHE A 226 3.16 8.73 5.22
C PHE A 226 2.65 9.21 3.87
N LEU A 227 3.58 9.47 2.95
CA LEU A 227 3.28 9.83 1.58
C LEU A 227 4.10 8.95 0.63
N ARG A 228 3.41 8.21 -0.23
CA ARG A 228 4.02 7.48 -1.34
C ARG A 228 3.63 8.09 -2.67
N LEU A 229 4.60 8.37 -3.53
CA LEU A 229 4.41 8.96 -4.85
C LEU A 229 5.20 8.22 -5.90
N ALA A 230 4.55 7.89 -7.02
CA ALA A 230 5.26 7.69 -8.27
C ALA A 230 5.60 9.04 -8.89
N LEU A 231 6.87 9.24 -9.25
CA LEU A 231 7.29 10.42 -9.99
C LEU A 231 6.70 10.38 -11.41
N PRO A 232 6.20 11.51 -11.94
CA PRO A 232 5.52 11.57 -13.22
C PRO A 232 6.52 11.39 -14.35
N THR A 233 6.06 10.66 -15.37
CA THR A 233 6.84 10.35 -16.57
C THR A 233 6.87 11.48 -17.58
N SER A 234 6.04 12.52 -17.42
CA SER A 234 5.97 13.61 -18.39
C SER A 234 7.02 14.70 -18.15
N ASP A 235 7.55 15.24 -19.25
CA ASP A 235 8.38 16.45 -19.28
C ASP A 235 7.56 17.74 -19.22
N ASP A 236 6.27 17.64 -18.88
CA ASP A 236 5.41 18.82 -18.82
C ASP A 236 5.88 19.76 -17.69
N PRO A 237 6.33 20.98 -18.02
CA PRO A 237 6.96 21.89 -17.06
C PRO A 237 6.03 22.20 -15.87
N GLY A 238 4.71 22.26 -16.09
CA GLY A 238 3.71 22.52 -15.06
C GLY A 238 3.49 21.37 -14.06
N VAL A 239 3.81 20.13 -14.43
CA VAL A 239 3.81 18.96 -13.54
C VAL A 239 5.17 18.86 -12.82
N SER A 240 6.25 19.24 -13.53
CA SER A 240 7.62 19.12 -13.06
C SER A 240 8.05 20.13 -11.99
N ASP A 241 7.37 21.27 -11.79
CA ASP A 241 7.81 22.24 -10.75
C ASP A 241 7.16 22.00 -9.38
N PHE A 242 6.15 21.12 -9.31
CA PHE A 242 5.28 21.00 -8.15
C PHE A 242 5.66 19.91 -7.15
N LEU A 243 6.06 18.73 -7.63
CA LEU A 243 6.35 17.56 -6.78
C LEU A 243 7.55 17.76 -5.85
N TRP A 244 8.19 18.91 -5.97
CA TRP A 244 9.45 19.18 -5.34
C TRP A 244 9.33 20.10 -4.11
N SER A 245 8.13 20.45 -3.63
CA SER A 245 8.00 21.17 -2.34
C SER A 245 6.95 20.56 -1.41
N PHE A 246 7.42 19.83 -0.40
CA PHE A 246 6.59 19.25 0.68
C PHE A 246 6.47 20.14 1.91
N SER A 247 6.90 21.40 1.81
CA SER A 247 6.95 22.38 2.90
C SER A 247 5.65 22.59 3.65
N HIS A 248 4.53 22.49 2.94
CA HIS A 248 3.19 22.62 3.51
C HIS A 248 2.75 21.40 4.33
N LEU A 249 3.38 20.24 4.15
CA LEU A 249 3.06 18.99 4.84
C LEU A 249 3.85 18.87 6.14
N VAL A 250 3.57 19.75 7.10
CA VAL A 250 4.28 19.85 8.39
C VAL A 250 4.20 18.54 9.21
N GLY A 251 3.18 17.72 8.98
CA GLY A 251 3.01 16.41 9.60
C GLY A 251 3.90 15.30 9.03
N LEU A 252 4.47 15.48 7.84
CA LEU A 252 5.10 14.41 7.06
C LEU A 252 6.39 13.92 7.72
N THR A 253 6.44 12.62 8.00
CA THR A 253 7.59 11.96 8.62
C THR A 253 8.23 10.91 7.72
N HIS A 254 7.44 10.29 6.84
CA HIS A 254 7.89 9.27 5.89
C HIS A 254 7.48 9.64 4.47
N LEU A 255 8.48 9.88 3.62
CA LEU A 255 8.32 10.05 2.18
C LEU A 255 8.83 8.80 1.45
N TRP A 256 8.00 8.23 0.58
CA TRP A 256 8.36 7.16 -0.33
C TRP A 256 8.21 7.66 -1.76
N LEU A 257 9.29 7.58 -2.54
CA LEU A 257 9.30 7.92 -3.95
C LEU A 257 9.55 6.66 -4.77
N ASP A 258 8.61 6.34 -5.65
CA ASP A 258 8.83 5.39 -6.72
C ASP A 258 9.43 6.16 -7.91
N CYS A 259 10.70 5.87 -8.23
CA CYS A 259 11.50 6.61 -9.20
C CYS A 259 11.82 5.76 -10.44
N GLU A 260 11.88 6.39 -11.60
CA GLU A 260 12.62 5.86 -12.76
C GLU A 260 14.02 6.47 -12.82
N ASP A 261 14.96 5.77 -13.45
CA ASP A 261 16.39 6.10 -13.45
C ASP A 261 16.68 7.51 -13.97
N TRP A 262 15.99 7.94 -15.02
CA TRP A 262 16.16 9.27 -15.62
C TRP A 262 15.55 10.38 -14.76
N MET A 263 14.61 10.07 -13.87
CA MET A 263 13.92 11.06 -13.03
C MET A 263 14.75 11.53 -11.83
N LEU A 264 15.83 10.82 -11.49
CA LEU A 264 16.76 11.24 -10.43
C LEU A 264 17.41 12.60 -10.74
N THR A 265 17.57 12.93 -12.02
CA THR A 265 18.02 14.27 -12.47
C THR A 265 17.05 15.37 -12.06
N LYS A 266 15.74 15.09 -12.04
CA LYS A 266 14.69 16.04 -11.63
C LYS A 266 14.59 16.13 -10.10
N ALA A 267 14.97 15.07 -9.38
CA ALA A 267 15.00 15.05 -7.91
C ALA A 267 15.97 16.04 -7.27
N ARG A 268 16.93 16.57 -8.04
CA ARG A 268 17.81 17.68 -7.63
C ARG A 268 17.05 18.94 -7.20
N LYS A 269 15.81 19.12 -7.65
CA LYS A 269 14.98 20.30 -7.30
C LYS A 269 14.09 20.10 -6.07
N MET A 270 14.10 18.91 -5.45
CA MET A 270 13.28 18.56 -4.28
C MET A 270 13.70 19.38 -3.05
N ASP A 271 12.93 20.41 -2.73
CA ASP A 271 12.97 21.06 -1.43
C ASP A 271 12.35 20.13 -0.37
N THR A 272 13.22 19.29 0.20
CA THR A 272 12.90 18.47 1.37
C THR A 272 13.31 19.13 2.69
N THR A 273 13.86 20.35 2.64
CA THR A 273 14.46 21.05 3.79
C THR A 273 13.43 21.46 4.84
N SER A 274 12.15 21.48 4.45
CA SER A 274 11.05 22.07 5.20
C SER A 274 10.21 21.05 5.97
N ALA A 275 10.50 19.76 5.87
CA ALA A 275 9.66 18.71 6.44
C ALA A 275 10.38 17.95 7.57
N ARG A 276 9.61 17.51 8.58
CA ARG A 276 10.06 16.61 9.66
C ARG A 276 10.32 15.19 9.14
N ILE A 277 10.75 15.05 7.89
CA ILE A 277 11.01 13.77 7.25
C ILE A 277 12.18 13.13 7.99
N SER A 278 11.87 12.11 8.78
CA SER A 278 12.84 11.25 9.44
C SER A 278 13.10 9.99 8.61
N ARG A 279 12.22 9.64 7.67
CA ARG A 279 12.36 8.47 6.80
C ARG A 279 12.15 8.81 5.34
N LEU A 280 13.13 8.46 4.50
CA LEU A 280 13.06 8.53 3.05
C LEU A 280 13.20 7.13 2.47
N THR A 281 12.28 6.76 1.57
CA THR A 281 12.36 5.53 0.79
C THR A 281 12.43 5.89 -0.68
N LEU A 282 13.48 5.45 -1.37
CA LEU A 282 13.61 5.54 -2.83
C LEU A 282 13.50 4.13 -3.40
N SER A 283 12.46 3.89 -4.19
CA SER A 283 12.18 2.61 -4.82
C SER A 283 12.26 2.76 -6.33
N MET A 284 13.29 2.19 -6.95
CA MET A 284 13.49 2.21 -8.39
C MET A 284 12.76 1.04 -9.03
N TYR A 285 12.09 1.30 -10.16
CA TYR A 285 11.36 0.28 -10.90
C TYR A 285 12.33 -0.60 -11.72
N GLU A 286 12.50 -1.87 -11.32
CA GLU A 286 13.42 -2.84 -11.97
C GLU A 286 12.95 -3.38 -13.35
N GLU A 287 11.90 -2.86 -13.97
CA GLU A 287 11.18 -3.67 -14.97
C GLU A 287 11.89 -3.92 -16.31
N GLN A 288 12.99 -3.23 -16.67
CA GLN A 288 13.56 -3.38 -18.03
C GLN A 288 15.10 -3.35 -18.21
N TYR A 289 15.92 -3.01 -17.21
CA TYR A 289 17.35 -2.77 -17.47
C TYR A 289 18.28 -3.79 -16.79
N TYR A 290 18.19 -5.05 -17.20
CA TYR A 290 19.18 -6.07 -16.80
C TYR A 290 20.52 -5.95 -17.54
N TYR A 291 20.56 -5.19 -18.64
CA TYR A 291 21.76 -5.05 -19.47
C TYR A 291 22.54 -3.73 -19.25
N GLU A 292 22.00 -2.78 -18.48
CA GLU A 292 22.57 -1.44 -18.28
C GLU A 292 22.73 -1.07 -16.79
N ILE A 293 22.88 -2.08 -15.92
CA ILE A 293 23.03 -1.91 -14.46
C ILE A 293 24.11 -0.88 -14.11
N GLU A 294 25.23 -0.84 -14.85
CA GLU A 294 26.29 0.13 -14.61
C GLU A 294 25.84 1.57 -14.85
N GLU A 295 25.16 1.88 -15.96
CA GLU A 295 24.69 3.25 -16.25
C GLU A 295 23.65 3.72 -15.24
N VAL A 296 22.77 2.82 -14.78
CA VAL A 296 21.79 3.10 -13.72
C VAL A 296 22.48 3.44 -12.40
N ILE A 297 23.48 2.64 -12.00
CA ILE A 297 24.27 2.88 -10.79
C ILE A 297 25.02 4.21 -10.88
N TRP A 298 25.62 4.53 -12.03
CA TRP A 298 26.35 5.79 -12.26
C TRP A 298 25.43 7.01 -12.25
N SER A 299 24.20 6.88 -12.77
CA SER A 299 23.18 7.91 -12.64
C SER A 299 22.86 8.11 -11.14
N VAL A 300 22.43 7.07 -10.43
CA VAL A 300 22.10 7.15 -8.98
C VAL A 300 23.21 7.83 -8.17
N LEU A 301 24.46 7.45 -8.42
CA LEU A 301 25.67 7.97 -7.78
C LEU A 301 25.78 9.49 -7.81
N ASN A 302 25.71 10.05 -9.01
CA ASN A 302 25.83 11.49 -9.23
C ASN A 302 24.61 12.26 -8.69
N HIS A 303 23.52 11.56 -8.37
CA HIS A 303 22.29 12.18 -7.91
C HIS A 303 22.13 12.16 -6.39
N LEU A 304 22.53 11.09 -5.70
CA LEU A 304 22.40 11.01 -4.24
C LEU A 304 23.27 12.06 -3.52
N ASP A 305 24.49 12.29 -3.98
CA ASP A 305 25.38 13.34 -3.44
C ASP A 305 24.84 14.76 -3.69
N GLU A 306 23.99 14.93 -4.70
CA GLU A 306 23.32 16.19 -5.03
C GLU A 306 21.93 16.34 -4.39
N LEU A 307 21.32 15.27 -3.88
CA LEU A 307 20.07 15.35 -3.14
C LEU A 307 20.33 16.09 -1.83
N THR A 308 19.72 17.27 -1.71
CA THR A 308 19.62 17.95 -0.42
C THR A 308 18.67 17.14 0.46
N LEU A 309 19.19 16.12 1.14
CA LEU A 309 18.39 15.28 2.02
C LEU A 309 17.87 16.09 3.22
N PRO A 310 16.76 15.66 3.83
CA PRO A 310 16.23 16.33 5.02
C PRO A 310 17.28 16.37 6.14
N PRO A 311 17.46 17.52 6.83
CA PRO A 311 18.47 17.66 7.88
C PRO A 311 18.20 16.80 9.14
N ARG A 312 17.03 16.14 9.20
CA ARG A 312 16.61 15.26 10.29
C ARG A 312 16.40 13.82 9.83
N LEU A 313 16.98 13.44 8.69
CA LEU A 313 16.83 12.10 8.15
C LEU A 313 17.48 11.10 9.12
N GLU A 314 16.66 10.22 9.70
CA GLU A 314 17.08 9.15 10.61
C GLU A 314 17.17 7.81 9.88
N ARG A 315 16.40 7.64 8.80
CA ARG A 315 16.34 6.41 8.01
C ARG A 315 16.31 6.65 6.51
N LEU A 316 17.18 5.95 5.79
CA LEU A 316 17.23 5.92 4.33
C LEU A 316 17.02 4.49 3.83
N ASP A 317 15.94 4.27 3.09
CA ASP A 317 15.68 3.01 2.42
C ASP A 317 15.93 3.17 0.91
N LEU A 318 16.87 2.41 0.34
CA LEU A 318 17.09 2.37 -1.11
C LEU A 318 16.76 0.96 -1.64
N SER A 319 15.89 0.91 -2.64
CA SER A 319 15.51 -0.32 -3.32
C SER A 319 15.57 -0.08 -4.82
N PRO A 320 16.08 -1.02 -5.63
CA PRO A 320 16.63 -2.31 -5.24
C PRO A 320 18.05 -2.23 -4.65
N LEU A 321 18.58 -3.35 -4.17
CA LEU A 321 19.85 -3.40 -3.44
C LEU A 321 21.07 -2.88 -4.21
N HIS A 322 21.10 -3.01 -5.55
CA HIS A 322 22.24 -2.54 -6.34
C HIS A 322 22.42 -1.01 -6.29
N VAL A 323 21.40 -0.28 -5.85
CA VAL A 323 21.47 1.18 -5.60
C VAL A 323 22.45 1.50 -4.46
N TRP A 324 22.76 0.53 -3.58
CA TRP A 324 23.76 0.66 -2.52
C TRP A 324 25.21 0.37 -2.95
N LEU A 325 25.44 -0.21 -4.14
CA LEU A 325 26.79 -0.51 -4.65
C LEU A 325 27.79 0.66 -4.54
N PRO A 326 27.39 1.91 -4.79
CA PRO A 326 28.34 2.99 -4.70
C PRO A 326 28.86 3.29 -3.31
N LEU A 327 28.02 3.08 -2.30
CA LEU A 327 28.42 3.19 -0.91
C LEU A 327 29.47 2.12 -0.58
N ILE A 328 29.21 0.88 -1.00
CA ILE A 328 30.12 -0.26 -0.84
C ILE A 328 31.46 -0.02 -1.56
N GLN A 329 31.44 0.66 -2.71
CA GLN A 329 32.63 0.99 -3.51
C GLN A 329 33.37 2.24 -3.01
N GLY A 330 32.93 2.87 -1.90
CA GLY A 330 33.53 4.09 -1.36
C GLY A 330 33.36 5.32 -2.26
N ARG A 331 32.39 5.29 -3.16
CA ARG A 331 32.08 6.38 -4.12
C ARG A 331 30.99 7.32 -3.63
N MET A 332 30.31 6.96 -2.54
CA MET A 332 29.31 7.77 -1.83
C MET A 332 29.69 7.82 -0.35
N SER A 333 29.48 8.95 0.32
CA SER A 333 29.70 9.10 1.77
C SER A 333 28.42 9.46 2.49
N LEU A 334 28.14 8.79 3.61
CA LEU A 334 27.02 9.14 4.51
C LEU A 334 27.38 10.23 5.51
N SER A 335 28.61 10.77 5.49
CA SER A 335 29.07 11.80 6.45
C SER A 335 28.27 13.10 6.39
N ALA A 336 27.58 13.37 5.28
CA ALA A 336 26.69 14.51 5.14
C ALA A 336 25.38 14.38 5.96
N TYR A 337 25.10 13.19 6.51
CA TYR A 337 23.84 12.86 7.18
C TYR A 337 24.10 12.42 8.63
N PRO A 338 24.47 13.36 9.52
CA PRO A 338 24.88 13.03 10.90
C PRO A 338 23.76 12.45 11.76
N THR A 339 22.49 12.61 11.36
CA THR A 339 21.33 12.04 12.06
C THR A 339 20.93 10.66 11.56
N LEU A 340 21.55 10.16 10.49
CA LEU A 340 21.18 8.90 9.86
C LEU A 340 21.57 7.74 10.78
N ARG A 341 20.57 6.99 11.24
CA ARG A 341 20.74 5.85 12.17
C ARG A 341 20.36 4.53 11.54
N SER A 342 19.56 4.54 10.48
CA SER A 342 19.07 3.32 9.86
C SER A 342 19.20 3.33 8.35
N LEU A 343 19.71 2.23 7.81
CA LEU A 343 19.71 1.95 6.38
C LEU A 343 18.77 0.78 6.13
N GLY A 344 18.05 0.79 5.00
CA GLY A 344 17.20 -0.32 4.64
C GLY A 344 17.16 -0.57 3.14
N PHE A 345 16.81 -1.79 2.78
CA PHE A 345 16.45 -2.14 1.42
C PHE A 345 15.36 -3.20 1.44
N ALA A 346 14.50 -3.17 0.43
CA ALA A 346 13.49 -4.18 0.23
C ALA A 346 13.94 -5.10 -0.91
N MET A 347 14.15 -6.39 -0.63
CA MET A 347 14.28 -7.38 -1.69
C MET A 347 12.89 -7.81 -2.16
N ARG A 348 12.34 -7.12 -3.17
CA ARG A 348 11.21 -7.70 -3.91
C ARG A 348 11.74 -8.78 -4.86
N LEU A 349 11.93 -9.98 -4.34
CA LEU A 349 12.31 -11.15 -5.14
C LEU A 349 11.21 -11.50 -6.15
N LYS A 350 11.24 -10.90 -7.35
CA LYS A 350 10.69 -11.57 -8.53
C LYS A 350 11.60 -12.77 -8.82
N ARG A 351 11.02 -13.98 -8.88
CA ARG A 351 11.73 -15.25 -9.06
C ARG A 351 12.74 -15.15 -10.23
N GLY A 352 14.02 -15.40 -9.97
CA GLY A 352 15.03 -15.59 -11.03
C GLY A 352 16.45 -15.10 -10.73
N ILE A 353 16.65 -14.11 -9.85
CA ILE A 353 17.96 -13.43 -9.68
C ILE A 353 18.45 -13.56 -8.24
N VAL A 354 18.39 -14.77 -7.71
CA VAL A 354 18.65 -15.03 -6.30
C VAL A 354 20.14 -14.91 -5.96
N TRP A 355 21.06 -15.21 -6.89
CA TRP A 355 22.49 -15.35 -6.54
C TRP A 355 23.28 -14.03 -6.59
N GLN A 356 23.11 -13.21 -7.64
CA GLN A 356 23.79 -11.90 -7.73
C GLN A 356 23.30 -10.93 -6.65
N GLN A 357 21.99 -10.90 -6.38
CA GLN A 357 21.46 -10.09 -5.28
C GLN A 357 21.94 -10.59 -3.91
N LYS A 358 22.14 -11.90 -3.73
CA LYS A 358 22.75 -12.44 -2.50
C LYS A 358 24.20 -12.00 -2.31
N MET A 359 25.03 -12.04 -3.35
CA MET A 359 26.42 -11.54 -3.23
C MET A 359 26.46 -10.05 -2.90
N LEU A 360 25.61 -9.25 -3.54
CA LEU A 360 25.47 -7.83 -3.21
C LEU A 360 24.98 -7.62 -1.78
N ALA A 361 24.08 -8.47 -1.28
CA ALA A 361 23.57 -8.38 0.09
C ALA A 361 24.69 -8.66 1.08
N HIS A 362 25.52 -9.67 0.83
CA HIS A 362 26.70 -9.94 1.64
C HIS A 362 27.69 -8.78 1.61
N SER A 363 28.06 -8.25 0.43
CA SER A 363 28.95 -7.09 0.35
C SER A 363 28.40 -5.86 1.08
N PHE A 364 27.08 -5.65 1.05
CA PHE A 364 26.45 -4.54 1.77
C PHE A 364 26.47 -4.75 3.28
N LEU A 365 26.20 -5.97 3.75
CA LEU A 365 26.26 -6.32 5.17
C LEU A 365 27.69 -6.22 5.72
N ASP A 366 28.68 -6.72 4.97
CA ASP A 366 30.10 -6.61 5.33
C ASP A 366 30.51 -5.14 5.47
N TRP A 367 30.12 -4.29 4.50
CA TRP A 367 30.36 -2.84 4.58
C TRP A 367 29.69 -2.23 5.82
N CYS A 368 28.45 -2.63 6.14
CA CYS A 368 27.73 -2.13 7.31
C CYS A 368 28.44 -2.50 8.61
N ASP A 369 28.90 -3.74 8.75
CA ASP A 369 29.63 -4.23 9.92
C ASP A 369 30.95 -3.47 10.12
N GLU A 370 31.70 -3.21 9.03
CA GLU A 370 32.93 -2.40 9.06
C GLU A 370 32.69 -0.94 9.52
N HIS A 371 31.48 -0.42 9.29
CA HIS A 371 31.10 0.96 9.61
C HIS A 371 30.26 1.07 10.88
N GLY A 372 30.25 0.03 11.72
CA GLY A 372 29.63 0.05 13.04
C GLY A 372 28.10 -0.03 13.00
N TYR A 373 27.53 -0.63 11.96
CA TYR A 373 26.11 -0.93 11.91
C TYR A 373 25.82 -2.39 12.33
N ILE A 374 24.57 -2.66 12.73
CA ILE A 374 24.04 -3.99 13.08
C ILE A 374 22.84 -4.29 12.18
N SER A 375 22.86 -5.44 11.52
CA SER A 375 21.73 -5.90 10.70
C SER A 375 20.65 -6.61 11.53
N VAL A 376 19.38 -6.34 11.19
CA VAL A 376 18.20 -7.03 11.71
C VAL A 376 17.42 -7.58 10.52
N ASP A 377 17.20 -8.89 10.53
CA ASP A 377 16.44 -9.61 9.50
C ASP A 377 14.95 -9.61 9.84
N PHE A 378 14.10 -9.24 8.89
CA PHE A 378 12.64 -9.28 9.04
C PHE A 378 12.04 -10.31 8.07
N ASP A 379 11.78 -11.50 8.63
CA ASP A 379 10.97 -12.59 8.07
C ASP A 379 11.48 -13.15 6.72
N ASP A 380 10.87 -14.25 6.23
CA ASP A 380 11.23 -14.96 4.98
C ASP A 380 11.15 -14.08 3.69
N SER A 381 10.85 -12.80 3.84
CA SER A 381 10.78 -11.77 2.79
C SER A 381 12.07 -10.93 2.60
N TYR A 382 13.14 -11.19 3.37
CA TYR A 382 14.46 -10.52 3.27
C TYR A 382 14.37 -8.98 3.23
N ASN A 383 13.64 -8.38 4.17
CA ASN A 383 13.73 -6.95 4.45
C ASN A 383 14.80 -6.74 5.52
N TYR A 384 15.93 -6.12 5.16
CA TYR A 384 16.96 -5.80 6.15
C TYR A 384 16.78 -4.36 6.64
N ILE A 385 16.80 -4.20 7.96
CA ILE A 385 17.02 -2.90 8.60
C ILE A 385 18.36 -2.97 9.30
N ILE A 386 19.21 -1.99 9.02
CA ILE A 386 20.57 -1.92 9.53
C ILE A 386 20.67 -0.68 10.42
N TYR A 387 21.06 -0.84 11.68
CA TYR A 387 21.12 0.22 12.69
C TYR A 387 22.55 0.60 13.02
N ALA A 388 22.88 1.89 13.06
CA ALA A 388 24.16 2.34 13.60
C ALA A 388 24.25 1.96 15.09
N GLN A 389 25.38 1.41 15.53
CA GLN A 389 25.67 1.26 16.95
C GLN A 389 25.71 2.65 17.57
N GLU A 390 24.95 2.87 18.65
CA GLU A 390 25.10 4.07 19.45
C GLU A 390 26.52 4.04 20.05
N LEU A 391 27.39 4.95 19.56
CA LEU A 391 28.72 5.21 20.13
C LEU A 391 28.61 5.99 21.45
#